data_AF-A0A1N7PST2-F1
#
_entry.id   AF-A0A1N7PST2-F1
#
_cell.length_a   1.000
_cell.length_b   1.000
_cell.length_c   1.000
_cell.angle_alpha   90.00
_cell.angle_beta   90.00
_cell.angle_gamma   90.00
#
_symmetry.space_group_name_H-M   'P 1'
#
loop_
_entity.id
_entity.type
_entity.pdbx_description
1 polymer ?
#
loop_
_entity_poly.entity_id
_entity_poly.type
_entity_poly.pdbx_seq_one_letter_code
_entity_poly.pdbx_strand_id
1 'polypeptide(L)'
;MGGIFVTDYLVTYDLKEGASNQWAEFVKQAELVGLVYVFQGTSKLFRLANTTLWGVFADTDAVTAAFDKALTATEKVIGRKITLEKRFITAISDWSIRSDENKAPDSRWTKTTKFETCRAHQKNDPFFAY
;
A
#
# COMPACT_ATOMS: atom_id res chain seq x y z
N MET A 1 3.28 -22.20 21.71
CA MET A 1 2.90 -21.68 20.38
C MET A 1 3.15 -20.18 20.41
N GLY A 2 4.23 -19.70 19.79
CA GLY A 2 4.47 -18.26 19.63
C GLY A 2 3.77 -17.80 18.37
N GLY A 3 2.63 -17.13 18.51
CA GLY A 3 1.97 -16.50 17.37
C GLY A 3 2.86 -15.38 16.83
N ILE A 4 3.06 -15.31 15.52
CA ILE A 4 3.66 -14.14 14.89
C ILE A 4 2.63 -13.03 15.03
N PHE A 5 2.90 -12.06 15.90
CA PHE A 5 2.13 -10.83 15.95
C PHE A 5 2.45 -10.02 14.70
N VAL A 6 1.44 -9.76 13.89
CA VAL A 6 1.56 -8.86 12.74
C VAL A 6 0.96 -7.51 13.11
N THR A 7 1.54 -6.45 12.55
CA THR A 7 1.21 -5.06 12.83
C THR A 7 0.89 -4.34 11.54
N ASP A 8 -0.06 -3.42 11.60
CA ASP A 8 -0.37 -2.50 10.52
C ASP A 8 0.73 -1.44 10.39
N TYR A 9 1.30 -1.31 9.19
CA TYR A 9 2.31 -0.30 8.88
C TYR A 9 1.80 0.67 7.81
N LEU A 10 2.09 1.95 7.99
CA LEU A 10 2.03 2.96 6.94
C LEU A 10 3.42 3.22 6.39
N VAL A 11 3.49 3.37 5.07
CA VAL A 11 4.69 3.78 4.34
C VAL A 11 4.35 5.00 3.52
N THR A 12 4.94 6.15 3.87
CA THR A 12 4.89 7.35 3.03
C THR A 12 6.22 7.51 2.34
N TYR A 13 6.21 7.79 1.04
CA TYR A 13 7.41 7.87 0.23
C TYR A 13 7.36 9.04 -0.75
N ASP A 14 8.51 9.33 -1.35
CA ASP A 14 8.64 10.33 -2.39
C ASP A 14 9.65 9.81 -3.42
N LEU A 15 9.20 9.66 -4.67
CA LEU A 15 10.06 9.23 -5.78
C LEU A 15 10.34 10.45 -6.64
N LYS A 16 11.63 10.75 -6.87
CA LYS A 16 12.03 11.82 -7.77
C LYS A 16 11.37 11.64 -9.12
N GLU A 17 10.82 12.72 -9.68
CA GLU A 17 10.25 12.70 -11.03
C GLU A 17 11.26 12.14 -12.05
N GLY A 18 10.78 11.21 -12.87
CA GLY A 18 11.63 10.37 -13.71
C GLY A 18 10.89 9.85 -14.93
N ALA A 19 10.56 8.56 -14.95
CA ALA A 19 9.75 8.00 -16.03
C ALA A 19 8.26 8.31 -15.80
N SER A 20 7.53 8.59 -16.89
CA SER A 20 6.10 8.94 -16.83
C SER A 20 5.23 7.87 -16.18
N ASN A 21 5.63 6.60 -16.25
CA ASN A 21 4.90 5.46 -15.70
C ASN A 21 5.46 4.94 -14.36
N GLN A 22 6.44 5.61 -13.75
CA GLN A 22 7.14 5.05 -12.59
C GLN A 22 6.26 4.84 -11.36
N TRP A 23 5.32 5.75 -11.10
CA TRP A 23 4.42 5.63 -9.96
C TRP A 23 3.40 4.52 -10.16
N ALA A 24 2.82 4.42 -11.36
CA ALA A 24 1.86 3.37 -11.69
C ALA A 24 2.50 1.98 -11.58
N GLU A 25 3.71 1.81 -12.14
CA GLU A 25 4.42 0.54 -12.03
C GLU A 25 4.91 0.28 -10.59
N PHE A 26 5.31 1.32 -9.84
CA PHE A 26 5.65 1.15 -8.43
C PHE A 26 4.48 0.65 -7.61
N VAL A 27 3.31 1.25 -7.75
CA VAL A 27 2.08 0.83 -7.05
C VAL A 27 1.72 -0.61 -7.39
N LYS A 28 1.83 -1.01 -8.67
CA LYS A 28 1.60 -2.38 -9.10
C LYS A 28 2.58 -3.37 -8.46
N GLN A 29 3.87 -3.05 -8.42
CA GLN A 29 4.88 -3.91 -7.77
C GLN A 29 4.74 -3.92 -6.25
N ALA A 30 4.33 -2.80 -5.64
CA ALA A 30 4.04 -2.69 -4.21
C ALA A 30 2.89 -3.63 -3.80
N GLU A 31 1.84 -3.73 -4.61
CA GLU A 31 0.74 -4.66 -4.34
C GLU A 31 1.21 -6.12 -4.28
N LEU A 32 2.15 -6.51 -5.15
CA LEU A 32 2.70 -7.87 -5.18
C LEU A 32 3.48 -8.25 -3.93
N VAL A 33 3.98 -7.27 -3.18
CA VAL A 33 4.73 -7.46 -1.93
C VAL A 33 3.91 -7.14 -0.67
N GLY A 34 2.59 -6.93 -0.82
CA GLY A 34 1.69 -6.74 0.30
C GLY A 34 1.48 -5.30 0.74
N LEU A 35 1.81 -4.33 -0.11
CA LEU A 35 1.58 -2.90 0.13
C LEU A 35 0.45 -2.39 -0.79
N VAL A 36 -0.59 -1.81 -0.21
CA VAL A 36 -1.79 -1.32 -0.92
C VAL A 36 -2.07 0.13 -0.56
N TYR A 37 -2.76 0.87 -1.42
CA TYR A 37 -3.16 2.27 -1.16
C TYR A 37 -4.63 2.40 -0.74
N VAL A 38 -5.33 1.28 -0.57
CA VAL A 38 -6.68 1.23 -0.01
C VAL A 38 -6.60 0.78 1.44
N PHE A 39 -7.19 1.53 2.36
CA PHE A 39 -7.19 1.24 3.79
C PHE A 39 -8.61 1.09 4.33
N GLN A 40 -8.86 0.07 5.15
CA GLN A 40 -10.15 -0.16 5.79
C GLN A 40 -10.15 0.35 7.22
N GLY A 41 -10.84 1.48 7.44
CA GLY A 41 -11.12 1.99 8.77
C GLY A 41 -12.21 1.17 9.48
N THR A 42 -13.08 1.85 10.23
CA THR A 42 -14.15 1.17 10.98
C THR A 42 -15.27 0.68 10.06
N SER A 43 -15.90 1.58 9.31
CA SER A 43 -17.04 1.28 8.43
C SER A 43 -16.80 1.61 6.96
N LYS A 44 -15.62 2.16 6.63
CA LYS A 44 -15.31 2.69 5.31
C LYS A 44 -13.94 2.24 4.83
N LEU A 45 -13.84 2.12 3.52
CA LEU A 45 -12.59 2.10 2.77
C LEU A 45 -12.21 3.52 2.39
N PHE A 46 -10.91 3.80 2.46
CA PHE A 46 -10.32 5.08 2.11
C PHE A 46 -9.22 4.84 1.08
N ARG A 47 -9.16 5.68 0.06
CA ARG A 47 -7.92 5.84 -0.69
C ARG A 47 -6.95 6.64 0.18
N LEU A 48 -5.78 6.08 0.42
CA LEU A 48 -4.70 6.76 1.13
C LEU A 48 -4.20 7.94 0.30
N ALA A 49 -3.59 8.91 0.97
CA ALA A 49 -2.98 10.05 0.31
C ALA A 49 -1.99 9.60 -0.76
N ASN A 50 -1.81 10.43 -1.80
CA ASN A 50 -0.78 10.21 -2.80
C ASN A 50 0.56 9.89 -2.11
N THR A 51 1.25 8.88 -2.63
CA THR A 51 2.51 8.34 -2.10
C THR A 51 2.46 7.75 -0.68
N THR A 52 1.27 7.32 -0.23
CA THR A 52 1.11 6.55 1.01
C THR A 52 0.57 5.15 0.72
N LEU A 53 1.20 4.15 1.31
CA LEU A 53 0.82 2.74 1.26
C LEU A 53 0.60 2.20 2.67
N TRP A 54 -0.18 1.14 2.76
CA TRP A 54 -0.44 0.38 3.97
C TRP A 54 -0.20 -1.11 3.71
N GLY A 55 0.24 -1.83 4.75
CA GLY A 55 0.29 -3.28 4.73
C GLY A 55 0.47 -3.86 6.14
N VAL A 56 0.43 -5.18 6.22
CA VAL A 56 0.47 -5.93 7.48
C VAL A 56 1.73 -6.76 7.53
N PHE A 57 2.63 -6.45 8.46
CA PHE A 57 3.99 -7.04 8.54
C PHE A 57 4.36 -7.39 9.98
N ALA A 58 5.35 -8.28 10.15
CA ALA A 58 5.81 -8.68 11.48
C ALA A 58 6.54 -7.53 12.21
N ASP A 59 7.36 -6.77 11.49
CA ASP A 59 8.21 -5.70 12.03
C ASP A 59 8.57 -4.67 10.94
N THR A 60 9.25 -3.59 11.37
CA THR A 60 9.72 -2.52 10.48
C THR A 60 10.69 -3.01 9.41
N ASP A 61 11.49 -4.03 9.70
CA ASP A 61 12.48 -4.57 8.74
C ASP A 61 11.76 -5.32 7.61
N ALA A 62 10.72 -6.08 7.93
CA ALA A 62 9.91 -6.81 6.96
C ALA A 62 9.19 -5.87 5.97
N VAL A 63 8.58 -4.78 6.46
CA VAL A 63 7.94 -3.78 5.58
C VAL A 63 8.97 -2.99 4.76
N THR A 64 10.15 -2.71 5.34
CA THR A 64 11.26 -2.07 4.63
C THR A 64 11.73 -2.95 3.47
N ALA A 65 11.96 -4.24 3.72
CA ALA A 65 12.36 -5.20 2.72
C ALA A 65 11.29 -5.37 1.61
N ALA A 66 10.00 -5.36 1.98
CA ALA A 66 8.91 -5.37 1.01
C ALA A 66 8.96 -4.14 0.10
N PHE A 67 9.08 -2.94 0.67
CA PHE A 67 9.20 -1.70 -0.10
C PHE A 67 10.40 -1.72 -1.05
N ASP A 68 11.58 -2.11 -0.57
CA ASP A 68 12.81 -2.15 -1.38
C ASP A 68 12.71 -3.18 -2.51
N LYS A 69 12.03 -4.30 -2.25
CA LYS A 69 11.72 -5.31 -3.27
C LYS A 69 10.80 -4.76 -4.35
N ALA A 70 9.75 -4.02 -3.98
CA ALA A 70 8.87 -3.36 -4.94
C ALA A 70 9.66 -2.35 -5.79
N LEU A 71 10.44 -1.47 -5.15
CA LEU A 71 11.25 -0.46 -5.84
C LEU A 71 12.21 -1.11 -6.85
N THR A 72 12.94 -2.15 -6.43
CA THR A 72 13.86 -2.89 -7.29
C THR A 72 13.14 -3.58 -8.46
N ALA A 73 11.94 -4.14 -8.22
CA ALA A 73 11.15 -4.74 -9.28
C ALA A 73 10.67 -3.69 -10.29
N THR A 74 10.25 -2.52 -9.82
CA THR A 74 9.86 -1.39 -10.68
C THR A 74 11.01 -0.91 -11.55
N GLU A 75 12.21 -0.73 -10.97
CA GLU A 75 13.41 -0.35 -11.72
C GLU A 75 13.72 -1.33 -12.86
N LYS A 76 13.55 -2.63 -12.60
CA LYS A 76 13.74 -3.68 -13.62
C LYS A 76 12.72 -3.59 -14.75
N VAL A 77 11.45 -3.34 -14.43
CA VAL A 77 10.39 -3.23 -15.44
C VAL A 77 10.56 -1.98 -16.31
N ILE A 78 10.94 -0.86 -15.71
CA ILE A 78 11.12 0.41 -16.43
C ILE A 78 12.49 0.48 -17.13
N GLY A 79 13.45 -0.35 -16.72
CA GLY A 79 14.79 -0.39 -17.31
C GLY A 79 15.68 0.77 -16.88
N ARG A 80 15.41 1.39 -15.73
CA ARG A 80 16.23 2.48 -15.16
C ARG A 80 16.12 2.53 -13.65
N LYS A 81 17.11 3.18 -13.03
CA LYS A 81 17.09 3.50 -11.61
C LYS A 81 16.04 4.56 -11.26
N ILE A 82 15.36 4.35 -10.14
CA ILE A 82 14.43 5.29 -9.53
C ILE A 82 15.13 5.89 -8.31
N THR A 83 15.11 7.21 -8.18
CA THR A 83 15.65 7.87 -7.00
C THR A 83 14.53 8.03 -5.97
N LEU A 84 14.67 7.34 -4.84
CA LEU A 84 13.85 7.55 -3.64
C LEU A 84 14.38 8.77 -2.89
N GLU A 85 13.59 9.85 -2.82
CA GLU A 85 13.99 11.07 -2.12
C GLU A 85 13.68 10.97 -0.63
N LYS A 86 12.53 10.40 -0.27
CA LYS A 86 12.07 10.28 1.11
C LYS A 86 11.32 8.99 1.32
N ARG A 87 11.47 8.43 2.53
CA ARG A 87 10.64 7.34 3.02
C ARG A 87 10.46 7.46 4.53
N PHE A 88 9.24 7.26 4.98
CA PHE A 88 8.87 7.14 6.38
C PHE A 88 8.00 5.90 6.56
N ILE A 89 8.33 5.07 7.55
CA ILE A 89 7.63 3.84 7.88
C ILE A 89 7.27 3.90 9.36
N THR A 90 6.00 3.64 9.67
CA THR A 90 5.54 3.60 11.06
C THR A 90 4.50 2.51 11.25
N ALA A 91 4.56 1.83 12.40
CA ALA A 91 3.42 1.08 12.89
C ALA A 91 2.28 2.06 13.21
N ILE A 92 1.04 1.65 12.98
CA ILE A 92 -0.14 2.45 13.35
C ILE A 92 -0.87 1.81 14.53
N SER A 93 -0.92 2.54 15.64
CA SER A 93 -1.70 2.16 16.83
C SER A 93 -3.02 2.94 16.94
N ASP A 94 -3.06 4.14 16.34
CA ASP A 94 -4.24 4.99 16.22
C ASP A 94 -4.13 5.79 14.90
N TRP A 95 -5.24 6.21 14.33
CA TRP A 95 -5.26 6.84 13.01
C TRP A 95 -6.49 7.74 12.80
N SER A 96 -6.32 8.74 11.95
CA SER A 96 -7.40 9.52 11.36
C SER A 96 -7.07 9.78 9.90
N ILE A 97 -8.05 9.58 9.02
CA ILE A 97 -7.90 9.77 7.58
C ILE A 97 -9.04 10.64 7.09
N ARG A 98 -8.69 11.70 6.36
CA ARG A 98 -9.60 12.45 5.51
C ARG A 98 -9.26 12.14 4.07
N SER A 99 -10.18 11.48 3.38
CA SER A 99 -10.07 11.15 1.96
C SER A 99 -11.38 11.54 1.28
N ASP A 100 -11.30 12.30 0.20
CA ASP A 100 -12.42 12.57 -0.71
C ASP A 100 -12.91 11.28 -1.38
N GLU A 101 -12.00 10.35 -1.63
CA GLU A 101 -12.30 9.01 -2.12
C GLU A 101 -12.49 8.01 -0.96
N ASN A 102 -13.71 7.96 -0.43
CA ASN A 102 -14.12 6.98 0.58
C ASN A 102 -15.52 6.40 0.30
N LYS A 103 -15.72 5.13 0.68
CA LYS A 103 -17.04 4.48 0.64
C LYS A 103 -17.14 3.29 1.57
N ALA A 104 -18.34 2.75 1.76
CA ALA A 104 -18.51 1.47 2.44
C ALA A 104 -17.89 0.32 1.60
N PRO A 105 -17.35 -0.74 2.23
CA PRO A 105 -16.94 -1.95 1.52
C PRO A 105 -18.10 -2.56 0.74
N ASP A 106 -17.81 -3.06 -0.45
CA ASP A 106 -18.76 -3.77 -1.29
C ASP A 106 -18.70 -5.26 -0.91
N SER A 107 -19.86 -5.89 -0.71
CA SER A 107 -19.92 -7.28 -0.28
C SER A 107 -19.28 -8.25 -1.29
N ARG A 108 -19.22 -7.87 -2.58
CA ARG A 108 -18.58 -8.67 -3.64
C ARG A 108 -17.06 -8.84 -3.42
N TRP A 109 -16.42 -7.87 -2.78
CA TRP A 109 -14.97 -7.83 -2.57
C TRP A 109 -14.58 -7.86 -1.09
N THR A 110 -15.54 -7.99 -0.19
CA THR A 110 -15.27 -8.23 1.22
C THR A 110 -14.71 -9.64 1.43
N LYS A 111 -13.60 -9.73 2.15
CA LYS A 111 -12.85 -10.96 2.44
C LYS A 111 -12.74 -11.19 3.95
N THR A 112 -12.10 -12.29 4.34
CA THR A 112 -11.92 -12.66 5.75
C THR A 112 -11.13 -11.62 6.52
N THR A 113 -10.05 -11.08 5.91
CA THR A 113 -9.23 -10.05 6.54
C THR A 113 -9.47 -8.68 5.91
N LYS A 114 -9.18 -7.62 6.69
CA LYS A 114 -9.18 -6.24 6.18
C LYS A 114 -8.21 -6.08 5.01
N PHE A 115 -7.02 -6.67 5.12
CA PHE A 115 -6.00 -6.61 4.07
C PHE A 115 -6.49 -7.21 2.76
N GLU A 116 -7.06 -8.41 2.80
CA GLU A 116 -7.60 -9.06 1.60
C GLU A 116 -8.79 -8.28 1.03
N THR A 117 -9.62 -7.67 1.87
CA THR A 117 -10.72 -6.80 1.45
C THR A 117 -10.18 -5.57 0.71
N CYS A 118 -9.25 -4.83 1.32
CA CYS A 118 -8.59 -3.69 0.70
C CYS A 118 -7.94 -4.04 -0.64
N ARG A 119 -7.19 -5.14 -0.68
CA ARG A 119 -6.54 -5.62 -1.91
C ARG A 119 -7.56 -5.98 -2.99
N ALA A 120 -8.65 -6.67 -2.62
CA ALA A 120 -9.70 -7.02 -3.57
C ALA A 120 -10.39 -5.77 -4.12
N HIS A 121 -10.63 -4.76 -3.29
CA HIS A 121 -11.15 -3.46 -3.73
C HIS A 121 -10.17 -2.74 -4.65
N GLN A 122 -8.90 -2.58 -4.26
CA GLN A 122 -7.88 -1.97 -5.11
C GLN A 122 -7.83 -2.58 -6.52
N LYS A 123 -7.94 -3.92 -6.60
CA LYS A 123 -7.81 -4.65 -7.86
C LYS A 123 -9.07 -4.63 -8.74
N ASN A 124 -10.26 -4.66 -8.15
CA ASN A 124 -11.49 -4.95 -8.88
C ASN A 124 -12.50 -3.78 -8.87
N ASP A 125 -12.31 -2.82 -7.97
CA ASP A 125 -13.25 -1.74 -7.74
C ASP A 125 -12.87 -0.52 -8.58
N PRO A 126 -13.65 -0.13 -9.61
CA PRO A 126 -13.33 1.03 -10.43
C PRO A 126 -13.31 2.34 -9.63
N PHE A 127 -13.86 2.37 -8.42
CA PHE A 127 -13.78 3.52 -7.53
C PHE A 127 -12.37 3.70 -6.92
N PHE A 128 -11.57 2.63 -6.85
CA PHE A 128 -10.23 2.66 -6.25
C PHE A 128 -9.14 2.20 -7.22
N ALA A 129 -9.46 1.46 -8.27
CA ALA A 129 -8.51 1.03 -9.28
C ALA A 129 -7.89 2.24 -10.01
N TYR A 130 -6.57 2.19 -10.20
CA TYR A 130 -5.82 3.15 -11.02
C TYR A 130 -6.12 2.97 -12.51
#